data_AF-A0A1B9KYU0-F1
#
_entry.id   AF-A0A1B9KYU0-F1
#
_cell.length_a   1.000
_cell.length_b   1.000
_cell.length_c   1.000
_cell.angle_alpha   90.00
_cell.angle_beta   90.00
_cell.angle_gamma   90.00
#
_symmetry.space_group_name_H-M   'P 1'
#
loop_
_entity.id
_entity.type
_entity.pdbx_description
1 polymer ?
#
loop_
_entity_poly.entity_id
_entity_poly.type
_entity_poly.pdbx_seq_one_letter_code
_entity_poly.pdbx_strand_id
1 'polypeptide(L)'
;MKIDFLFLWAEVGVYYEITNTVLNPLVENLNKLNKTLPHYDKLFKTTDYDLFFTISATQENKNLVYGPLASSKRKVVHFSIFIPYKTFSCYTQQMFYMLDTIAEGIIFVFHKYKVELSGIKDVFETLKTLIAKDPERYQKWLEDLGD
;
A
#
# COMPACT_ATOMS: atom_id res chain seq x y z
N MET A 1 7.17 -3.52 -13.77
CA MET A 1 5.88 -3.22 -13.14
C MET A 1 6.15 -2.18 -12.08
N LYS A 2 5.34 -1.14 -12.00
CA LYS A 2 5.50 -0.09 -10.98
C LYS A 2 4.34 -0.19 -10.00
N ILE A 3 4.64 -0.28 -8.71
CA ILE A 3 3.66 -0.26 -7.64
C ILE A 3 3.44 1.19 -7.22
N ASP A 4 2.17 1.57 -7.07
CA ASP A 4 1.79 2.86 -6.52
C ASP A 4 0.51 2.73 -5.66
N PHE A 5 0.22 3.75 -4.85
CA PHE A 5 -0.90 3.77 -3.93
C PHE A 5 -1.85 4.92 -4.23
N LEU A 6 -3.15 4.66 -4.07
CA LEU A 6 -4.19 5.68 -4.08
C LEU A 6 -4.95 5.60 -2.77
N PHE A 7 -5.18 6.72 -2.09
CA PHE A 7 -6.00 6.74 -0.88
C PHE A 7 -7.36 7.34 -1.22
N LEU A 8 -8.43 6.60 -0.94
CA LEU A 8 -9.80 7.03 -1.18
C LEU A 8 -10.63 6.88 0.09
N TRP A 9 -11.48 7.86 0.35
CA TRP A 9 -12.44 7.82 1.45
C TRP A 9 -13.76 7.27 0.93
N ALA A 10 -14.01 5.97 1.17
CA ALA A 10 -15.26 5.33 0.75
C ALA A 10 -16.46 5.76 1.61
N GLU A 11 -16.19 6.18 2.84
CA GLU A 11 -17.19 6.50 3.87
C GLU A 11 -16.83 7.86 4.52
N VAL A 12 -17.83 8.70 4.75
CA VAL A 12 -17.63 10.05 5.33
C VAL A 12 -17.12 9.94 6.76
N GLY A 13 -16.00 10.60 7.07
CA GLY A 13 -15.39 10.58 8.40
C GLY A 13 -14.65 9.28 8.75
N VAL A 14 -14.53 8.34 7.81
CA VAL A 14 -13.87 7.04 8.00
C VAL A 14 -12.62 7.01 7.13
N TYR A 15 -11.54 7.54 7.68
CA TYR A 15 -10.26 7.58 6.99
C TYR A 15 -9.09 7.59 7.98
N TYR A 16 -7.93 7.22 7.45
CA TYR A 16 -6.67 7.47 8.11
C TYR A 16 -5.85 8.42 7.27
N GLU A 17 -5.20 9.37 7.94
CA GLU A 17 -4.21 10.23 7.31
C GLU A 17 -2.88 9.49 7.20
N ILE A 18 -2.25 9.61 6.04
CA ILE A 18 -0.93 9.08 5.76
C ILE A 18 -0.20 10.09 4.88
N THR A 19 0.99 10.47 5.30
CA THR A 19 1.76 11.52 4.63
C THR A 19 2.61 10.95 3.50
N ASN A 20 3.04 11.80 2.57
CA ASN A 20 4.06 11.44 1.59
C ASN A 20 5.40 11.02 2.24
N THR A 21 5.69 11.48 3.47
CA THR A 21 6.85 11.03 4.26
C THR A 21 6.79 9.53 4.59
N VAL A 22 5.59 8.96 4.72
CA VAL A 22 5.38 7.50 4.84
C VAL A 22 5.29 6.82 3.47
N LEU A 23 4.55 7.42 2.52
CA LEU A 23 4.25 6.77 1.24
C LEU A 23 5.45 6.67 0.31
N ASN A 24 6.26 7.71 0.19
CA ASN A 24 7.39 7.74 -0.72
C ASN A 24 8.40 6.61 -0.43
N PRO A 25 8.90 6.43 0.81
CA PRO A 25 9.81 5.32 1.10
C PRO A 25 9.12 3.96 0.92
N LEU A 26 7.81 3.84 1.16
CA LEU A 26 7.09 2.60 0.93
C LEU A 26 7.06 2.23 -0.56
N VAL A 27 6.66 3.17 -1.43
CA VAL A 27 6.63 3.02 -2.89
C VAL A 27 8.02 2.70 -3.43
N GLU A 28 9.03 3.47 -3.02
CA GLU A 28 10.40 3.31 -3.50
C GLU A 28 10.93 1.92 -3.16
N ASN A 29 10.79 1.47 -1.91
CA ASN A 29 11.35 0.21 -1.47
C ASN A 29 10.58 -1.01 -2.02
N LEU A 30 9.26 -0.93 -2.19
CA LEU A 30 8.49 -1.98 -2.86
C LEU A 30 8.88 -2.11 -4.33
N ASN A 31 9.10 -0.99 -5.04
CA ASN A 31 9.53 -1.01 -6.43
C ASN A 31 10.96 -1.55 -6.60
N LYS A 32 11.87 -1.30 -5.64
CA LYS A 32 13.22 -1.89 -5.64
C LYS A 32 13.24 -3.42 -5.60
N LEU A 33 12.16 -4.06 -5.12
CA LEU A 33 12.03 -5.52 -5.15
C LEU A 33 11.88 -6.07 -6.58
N ASN A 34 11.60 -5.21 -7.58
CA ASN A 34 11.50 -5.55 -9.00
C ASN A 34 10.58 -6.75 -9.30
N LYS A 35 9.53 -6.93 -8.50
CA LYS A 35 8.57 -8.01 -8.69
C LYS A 35 7.61 -7.70 -9.84
N THR A 36 7.07 -8.73 -10.47
CA THR A 36 6.01 -8.64 -11.49
C THR A 36 4.91 -9.65 -11.20
N LEU A 37 3.75 -9.51 -11.85
CA LEU A 37 2.65 -10.46 -11.80
C LEU A 37 2.57 -11.22 -13.14
N PRO A 38 3.02 -12.49 -13.24
CA PRO A 38 3.14 -13.21 -14.52
C PRO A 38 1.85 -13.29 -15.34
N HIS A 39 0.70 -13.35 -14.67
CA HIS A 39 -0.60 -13.30 -15.32
C HIS A 39 -0.78 -12.03 -16.16
N TYR A 40 -0.40 -10.87 -15.61
CA TYR A 40 -0.52 -9.58 -16.29
C TYR A 40 0.61 -9.33 -17.28
N ASP A 41 1.81 -9.84 -17.01
CA ASP A 41 2.91 -9.83 -17.98
C ASP A 41 2.46 -10.47 -19.31
N LYS A 42 1.76 -11.61 -19.22
CA LYS A 42 1.16 -12.30 -20.38
C LYS A 42 -0.02 -11.55 -20.98
N LEU A 43 -0.96 -11.06 -20.15
CA LEU A 43 -2.15 -10.35 -20.62
C LEU A 43 -1.78 -9.06 -21.36
N PHE A 44 -0.76 -8.35 -20.88
CA PHE A 44 -0.34 -7.06 -21.40
C PHE A 44 0.77 -7.17 -22.44
N LYS A 45 1.44 -8.33 -22.56
CA LYS A 45 2.61 -8.56 -23.42
C LYS A 45 3.77 -7.61 -23.09
N THR A 46 3.91 -7.24 -21.81
CA THR A 46 4.96 -6.36 -21.30
C THR A 46 5.07 -6.55 -19.79
N THR A 47 6.25 -6.35 -19.23
CA THR A 47 6.46 -6.22 -17.78
C THR A 47 6.37 -4.77 -17.33
N ASP A 48 6.26 -3.81 -18.25
CA ASP A 48 6.12 -2.39 -17.99
C ASP A 48 4.64 -1.98 -17.97
N TYR A 49 4.09 -1.91 -16.76
CA TYR A 49 2.71 -1.54 -16.43
C TYR A 49 2.63 -1.11 -14.98
N ASP A 50 1.53 -0.43 -14.63
CA ASP A 50 1.30 0.05 -13.26
C ASP A 50 0.36 -0.88 -12.49
N LEU A 51 0.70 -1.10 -11.22
CA LEU A 51 -0.08 -1.82 -10.23
C LEU A 51 -0.47 -0.86 -9.11
N PHE A 52 -1.73 -0.45 -9.07
CA PHE A 52 -2.25 0.43 -8.04
C PHE A 52 -2.91 -0.37 -6.92
N PHE A 53 -2.53 -0.08 -5.69
CA PHE A 53 -3.27 -0.46 -4.50
C PHE A 53 -4.05 0.75 -3.99
N THR A 54 -5.37 0.71 -4.19
CA THR A 54 -6.29 1.69 -3.62
C THR A 54 -6.59 1.34 -2.17
N ILE A 55 -6.15 2.16 -1.23
CA ILE A 55 -6.33 1.95 0.19
C ILE A 55 -7.55 2.75 0.66
N SER A 56 -8.44 2.10 1.40
CA SER A 56 -9.62 2.75 1.97
C SER A 56 -9.95 2.18 3.33
N ALA A 57 -10.31 3.04 4.29
CA ALA A 57 -10.80 2.59 5.58
C ALA A 57 -12.32 2.39 5.52
N THR A 58 -12.85 1.36 6.19
CA THR A 58 -14.29 1.06 6.20
C THR A 58 -14.76 0.60 7.57
N GLN A 59 -15.95 1.00 8.00
CA GLN A 59 -16.56 0.50 9.24
C GLN A 59 -17.10 -0.93 9.07
N GLU A 60 -17.55 -1.27 7.87
CA GLU A 60 -18.04 -2.61 7.55
C GLU A 60 -16.89 -3.61 7.43
N ASN A 61 -17.16 -4.86 7.84
CA ASN A 61 -16.28 -5.98 7.54
C ASN A 61 -16.36 -6.33 6.05
N LYS A 62 -15.50 -5.68 5.25
CA LYS A 62 -15.28 -6.03 3.84
C LYS A 62 -14.18 -7.08 3.72
N ASN A 63 -14.15 -7.76 2.57
CA ASN A 63 -12.99 -8.58 2.22
C ASN A 63 -11.74 -7.70 2.21
N LEU A 64 -10.63 -8.19 2.77
CA LEU A 64 -9.37 -7.45 2.83
C LEU A 64 -8.94 -6.88 1.48
N VAL A 65 -9.10 -7.66 0.40
CA VAL A 65 -8.75 -7.26 -0.97
C VAL A 65 -9.93 -7.43 -1.91
N TYR A 66 -10.20 -6.41 -2.72
CA TYR A 66 -11.13 -6.44 -3.85
C TYR A 66 -10.43 -6.17 -5.19
N GLY A 67 -10.96 -6.74 -6.26
CA GLY A 67 -10.38 -6.69 -7.60
C GLY A 67 -9.86 -8.05 -8.10
N PRO A 68 -9.16 -8.08 -9.24
CA PRO A 68 -8.60 -6.93 -9.95
C PRO A 68 -9.61 -6.15 -10.81
N LEU A 69 -9.32 -4.87 -11.04
CA LEU A 69 -9.79 -4.14 -12.21
C LEU A 69 -8.59 -3.88 -13.13
N ALA A 70 -8.56 -4.50 -14.30
CA ALA A 70 -7.42 -4.42 -15.22
C ALA A 70 -7.80 -3.70 -16.52
N SER A 71 -6.90 -2.85 -17.02
CA SER A 71 -7.04 -2.15 -18.30
C SER A 71 -5.87 -2.46 -19.22
N SER A 72 -6.06 -3.38 -20.17
CA SER A 72 -5.03 -3.74 -21.16
C SER A 72 -4.64 -2.58 -22.07
N LYS A 73 -5.55 -1.62 -22.31
CA LYS A 73 -5.28 -0.41 -23.10
C LYS A 73 -4.33 0.53 -22.37
N ARG A 74 -4.54 0.74 -21.07
CA ARG A 74 -3.72 1.65 -20.25
C ARG A 74 -2.50 0.96 -19.62
N LYS A 75 -2.45 -0.38 -19.64
CA LYS A 75 -1.43 -1.19 -18.96
C LYS A 75 -1.44 -0.90 -17.46
N VAL A 76 -2.62 -1.08 -16.86
CA VAL A 76 -2.83 -0.82 -15.43
C VAL A 76 -3.65 -1.92 -14.79
N VAL A 77 -3.31 -2.28 -13.56
CA VAL A 77 -4.09 -3.17 -12.69
C VAL A 77 -4.38 -2.45 -11.38
N HIS A 78 -5.63 -2.48 -10.95
CA HIS A 78 -6.05 -1.95 -9.65
C HIS A 78 -6.52 -3.06 -8.73
N PHE A 79 -6.08 -3.00 -7.48
CA PHE A 79 -6.67 -3.70 -6.36
C PHE A 79 -7.10 -2.69 -5.32
N SER A 80 -8.16 -2.98 -4.58
CA SER A 80 -8.53 -2.22 -3.39
C SER A 80 -8.16 -3.02 -2.16
N ILE A 81 -7.50 -2.38 -1.18
CA ILE A 81 -7.25 -2.93 0.15
C ILE A 81 -8.13 -2.16 1.13
N PHE A 82 -9.00 -2.87 1.84
CA PHE A 82 -9.88 -2.28 2.84
C PHE A 82 -9.29 -2.46 4.23
N ILE A 83 -9.08 -1.35 4.93
CA ILE A 83 -8.59 -1.32 6.31
C ILE A 83 -9.81 -1.19 7.25
N PRO A 84 -10.08 -2.17 8.13
CA PRO A 84 -11.16 -2.03 9.10
C PRO A 84 -10.92 -0.81 10.00
N TYR A 85 -11.89 0.09 10.08
CA TYR A 85 -11.71 1.34 10.80
C TYR A 85 -11.75 1.13 12.31
N LYS A 86 -10.78 1.75 12.99
CA LYS A 86 -10.56 1.77 14.44
C LYS A 86 -9.90 3.08 14.84
N THR A 87 -10.21 3.56 16.04
CA THR A 87 -9.54 4.71 16.66
C THR A 87 -8.33 4.27 17.47
N PHE A 88 -7.29 5.08 17.49
CA PHE A 88 -6.05 4.81 18.24
C PHE A 88 -5.69 5.96 19.16
N SER A 89 -5.01 5.67 20.26
CA SER A 89 -4.55 6.69 21.21
C SER A 89 -3.29 7.43 20.76
N CYS A 90 -2.53 6.88 19.80
CA CYS A 90 -1.35 7.54 19.26
C CYS A 90 -1.09 7.17 17.79
N TYR A 91 -0.37 8.06 17.11
CA TYR A 91 -0.03 7.94 15.69
C TYR A 91 0.72 6.65 15.35
N THR A 92 1.72 6.27 16.15
CA THR A 92 2.54 5.09 15.86
C THR A 92 1.71 3.82 15.81
N GLN A 93 0.76 3.65 16.75
CA GLN A 93 -0.16 2.51 16.76
C GLN A 93 -1.06 2.49 15.52
N GLN A 94 -1.62 3.66 15.15
CA GLN A 94 -2.42 3.79 13.93
C GLN A 94 -1.62 3.41 12.69
N MET A 95 -0.40 3.95 12.54
CA MET A 95 0.46 3.65 11.39
C MET A 95 0.82 2.18 11.32
N PHE A 96 1.15 1.55 12.44
CA PHE A 96 1.51 0.14 12.45
C PHE A 96 0.32 -0.72 12.02
N TYR A 97 -0.86 -0.44 12.56
CA TYR A 97 -2.08 -1.13 12.17
C TYR A 97 -2.38 -1.00 10.67
N MET A 98 -2.26 0.20 10.13
CA MET A 98 -2.45 0.43 8.70
C MET A 98 -1.42 -0.31 7.85
N LEU A 99 -0.13 -0.17 8.18
CA LEU A 99 0.96 -0.79 7.44
C LEU A 99 0.88 -2.31 7.46
N ASP A 100 0.51 -2.91 8.60
CA ASP A 100 0.28 -4.35 8.71
C ASP A 100 -0.85 -4.81 7.79
N THR A 101 -1.98 -4.08 7.80
CA THR A 101 -3.14 -4.42 6.96
C THR A 101 -2.82 -4.26 5.47
N ILE A 102 -2.08 -3.21 5.09
CA ILE A 102 -1.61 -3.01 3.71
C ILE A 102 -0.66 -4.13 3.31
N ALA A 103 0.30 -4.49 4.17
CA ALA A 103 1.23 -5.59 3.92
C ALA A 103 0.50 -6.91 3.68
N GLU A 104 -0.48 -7.25 4.53
CA GLU A 104 -1.33 -8.43 4.37
C GLU A 104 -2.08 -8.43 3.03
N GLY A 105 -2.66 -7.29 2.64
CA GLY A 105 -3.36 -7.16 1.36
C GLY A 105 -2.44 -7.34 0.15
N ILE A 106 -1.24 -6.75 0.17
CA ILE A 106 -0.24 -6.94 -0.88
C ILE A 106 0.21 -8.41 -0.93
N ILE A 107 0.55 -9.00 0.22
CA ILE A 107 0.95 -10.41 0.31
C ILE A 107 -0.14 -11.31 -0.25
N PHE A 108 -1.41 -11.06 0.08
CA PHE A 108 -2.54 -11.80 -0.45
C PHE A 108 -2.60 -11.74 -1.98
N VAL A 109 -2.44 -10.56 -2.58
CA VAL A 109 -2.39 -10.40 -4.04
C VAL A 109 -1.22 -11.17 -4.63
N PHE A 110 0.00 -10.97 -4.14
CA PHE A 110 1.19 -11.61 -4.70
C PHE A 110 1.10 -13.14 -4.59
N HIS A 111 0.63 -13.65 -3.45
CA HIS A 111 0.39 -15.07 -3.23
C HIS A 111 -0.66 -15.63 -4.19
N LYS A 112 -1.77 -14.92 -4.42
CA LYS A 112 -2.82 -15.30 -5.39
C LYS A 112 -2.25 -15.50 -6.81
N TYR A 113 -1.26 -14.70 -7.19
CA TYR A 113 -0.58 -14.80 -8.49
C TYR A 113 0.70 -15.66 -8.46
N LYS A 114 0.91 -16.44 -7.38
CA LYS A 114 2.05 -17.34 -7.20
C LYS A 114 3.41 -16.64 -7.33
N VAL A 115 3.48 -15.40 -6.88
CA VAL A 115 4.71 -14.62 -6.85
C VAL A 115 5.40 -14.82 -5.50
N GLU A 116 6.72 -14.93 -5.55
CA GLU A 116 7.60 -15.05 -4.38
C GLU A 116 7.47 -13.80 -3.48
N LEU A 117 7.38 -14.01 -2.16
CA LEU A 117 6.97 -12.98 -1.18
C LEU A 117 8.14 -12.30 -0.44
N SER A 118 9.38 -12.71 -0.68
CA SER A 118 10.58 -12.19 -0.01
C SER A 118 10.71 -10.69 -0.17
N GLY A 119 11.21 -10.05 0.88
CA GLY A 119 11.40 -8.60 0.93
C GLY A 119 10.12 -7.80 1.15
N ILE A 120 8.91 -8.32 0.85
CA ILE A 120 7.67 -7.53 1.04
C ILE A 120 7.51 -7.15 2.50
N LYS A 121 7.52 -8.14 3.42
CA LYS A 121 7.41 -7.88 4.86
C LYS A 121 8.52 -6.99 5.39
N ASP A 122 9.76 -7.20 4.93
CA ASP A 122 10.92 -6.47 5.40
C ASP A 122 10.83 -4.97 5.08
N VAL A 123 10.22 -4.60 3.95
CA VAL A 123 9.95 -3.20 3.61
C VAL A 123 9.04 -2.56 4.66
N PHE A 124 7.95 -3.23 5.04
CA PHE A 124 7.01 -2.71 6.04
C PHE A 124 7.64 -2.67 7.43
N GLU A 125 8.38 -3.69 7.86
CA GLU A 125 9.06 -3.71 9.16
C GLU A 125 10.14 -2.61 9.27
N THR A 126 10.88 -2.38 8.19
CA THR A 126 11.86 -1.30 8.12
C THR A 126 11.18 0.06 8.28
N LEU A 127 10.09 0.30 7.57
CA LEU A 127 9.35 1.56 7.67
C LEU A 127 8.74 1.76 9.05
N LYS A 128 8.15 0.72 9.66
CA LYS A 128 7.65 0.76 11.03
C LYS A 128 8.77 1.10 12.02
N THR A 129 9.95 0.52 11.85
CA THR A 129 11.12 0.84 12.69
C THR A 129 11.54 2.31 12.56
N LEU A 130 11.49 2.88 11.36
CA LEU A 130 11.80 4.29 11.14
C LEU A 130 10.75 5.21 11.78
N ILE A 131 9.46 4.89 11.62
CA ILE A 131 8.36 5.65 12.24
C ILE A 131 8.45 5.60 13.77
N ALA A 132 8.78 4.45 14.36
CA ALA A 132 8.93 4.34 15.82
C ALA A 132 10.09 5.17 16.37
N LYS A 133 11.15 5.37 15.58
CA LYS A 133 12.31 6.18 15.98
C LYS A 133 12.03 7.69 15.95
N ASP A 134 11.17 8.14 15.03
CA ASP A 134 10.89 9.56 14.82
C ASP A 134 9.45 9.78 14.32
N PRO A 135 8.44 9.56 15.18
CA PRO A 135 7.04 9.62 14.76
C PRO A 135 6.62 11.02 14.31
N GLU A 136 7.20 12.07 14.88
CA GLU A 136 6.88 13.46 14.55
C GLU A 136 7.27 13.81 13.10
N ARG A 137 8.42 13.33 12.62
CA ARG A 137 8.82 13.50 11.23
C ARG A 137 7.82 12.86 10.27
N TYR A 138 7.37 11.64 10.56
CA TYR A 138 6.45 10.91 9.68
C TYR A 138 5.02 11.44 9.71
N GLN A 139 4.62 12.19 10.76
CA GLN A 139 3.33 12.88 10.82
C GLN A 139 3.26 14.12 9.91
N LYS A 140 4.40 14.64 9.46
CA LYS A 140 4.49 15.86 8.65
C LYS A 140 4.59 15.51 7.18
N TRP A 141 4.05 16.38 6.32
CA TRP A 141 4.29 16.27 4.89
C TRP A 141 5.73 16.67 4.58
N LEU A 142 6.33 16.12 3.53
CA LEU A 142 7.70 16.47 3.13
C LEU A 142 7.86 17.98 2.88
N GLU A 143 6.81 18.67 2.44
CA GLU A 143 6.80 20.13 2.25
C GLU A 143 6.94 20.90 3.59
N ASP A 144 6.50 20.30 4.70
CA ASP A 144 6.60 20.86 6.05
C ASP A 144 7.98 20.63 6.69
N LEU A 145 8.82 19.77 6.09
CA LEU A 145 10.14 19.40 6.60
C LEU A 145 11.27 20.28 6.06
N GLY A 146 10.98 21.56 5.76
CA GLY A 146 11.87 22.51 5.06
C GLY A 146 13.38 22.39 5.37
N ASP A 147 14.19 22.67 4.33
CA ASP A 147 15.66 22.52 4.27
C ASP A 147 16.44 22.79 5.57
#